data_AF-A0A0D2CRM5-F1
#
_entry.id   AF-A0A0D2CRM5-F1
#
_cell.length_a   1.000
_cell.length_b   1.000
_cell.length_c   1.000
_cell.angle_alpha   90.00
_cell.angle_beta   90.00
_cell.angle_gamma   90.00
#
_symmetry.space_group_name_H-M   'P 1'
#
loop_
_entity.id
_entity.type
_entity.pdbx_description
1 polymer ?
#
loop_
_entity_poly.entity_id
_entity_poly.type
_entity_poly.pdbx_seq_one_letter_code
_entity_poly.pdbx_strand_id
1 'polypeptide(L)'
;MSAPPTWNRPLNHVAVSVPDVEAVVDWYSTHLGFRLLGKIAHIKRSTDPNAAIFAIYPPSLNEVKLAYMATGNGVGFEVFEFVDPKPVAAEREFHYERAGFFHVCVTDPDPDALADRVVSAGGKKVGQTVDPGNVGVKCLYLADPWGNIVEALTYLLTSGAVLATGTECPLVGLGTWQGQYGTLAAQQLEDSIIHALHHGYRLIDTAQYYGVEKVVGSAIRKSGVPRSSIIVITKFWSHWHHDPAAALRQSLADLDIDYIDIFMMHWPNLMLKEGVPEPWGAKPDFIDTWTVMEDLVLDESLGLKDKVRGLGVSNFTRKLLEPLLERCRLKPLVNEVELHAMNPNLKLVPWCQQNGIQVISWSIPYTVTFVPSSAILSHRQMMMKKKKIDQETFHSTLGSERTNERNQILTHPLFTNIAAKHSCSVGVVSLSWAVQRGIIVIPKSSSLKRIEDNIKLVELSEEEMEKLNAAEKLVGRMRLSDTIPGIQYKMPDGRDTILGWTKVDFGWEDEEGEWLC
;
A
#
# COMPACT_ATOMS: atom_id res chain seq x y z
N MET A 1 -12.90 -31.25 20.29
CA MET A 1 -13.48 -29.89 20.13
C MET A 1 -12.84 -29.30 18.89
N SER A 2 -13.61 -28.98 17.85
CA SER A 2 -13.08 -28.32 16.65
C SER A 2 -12.53 -26.95 17.04
N ALA A 3 -11.35 -26.59 16.54
CA ALA A 3 -10.79 -25.25 16.73
C ALA A 3 -11.82 -24.20 16.25
N PRO A 4 -11.99 -23.07 16.98
CA PRO A 4 -12.88 -22.02 16.54
C PRO A 4 -12.43 -21.48 15.16
N PRO A 5 -13.36 -21.11 14.28
CA PRO A 5 -13.03 -20.60 12.95
C PRO A 5 -12.20 -19.31 13.04
N THR A 6 -11.05 -19.28 12.36
CA THR A 6 -10.05 -18.19 12.35
C THR A 6 -10.29 -17.16 11.24
N TRP A 7 -11.55 -16.79 10.98
CA TRP A 7 -11.86 -15.74 10.00
C TRP A 7 -12.02 -14.40 10.70
N ASN A 8 -11.36 -13.37 10.16
CA ASN A 8 -11.59 -12.00 10.55
C ASN A 8 -13.05 -11.62 10.20
N ARG A 9 -13.75 -10.93 11.11
CA ARG A 9 -15.12 -10.46 10.88
C ARG A 9 -15.08 -8.95 10.71
N PRO A 10 -15.38 -8.41 9.52
CA PRO A 10 -15.40 -6.97 9.31
C PRO A 10 -16.54 -6.34 10.13
N LEU A 11 -16.30 -5.12 10.63
CA LEU A 11 -17.33 -4.29 11.23
C LEU A 11 -18.11 -3.62 10.10
N ASN A 12 -19.34 -4.06 9.85
CA ASN A 12 -20.15 -3.51 8.76
C ASN A 12 -20.80 -2.19 9.12
N HIS A 13 -21.27 -2.03 10.36
CA HIS A 13 -21.86 -0.79 10.84
C HIS A 13 -21.82 -0.67 12.36
N VAL A 14 -22.04 0.55 12.85
CA VAL A 14 -22.39 0.86 14.24
C VAL A 14 -23.73 1.58 14.25
N ALA A 15 -24.52 1.39 15.31
CA ALA A 15 -25.82 2.04 15.47
C ALA A 15 -25.83 2.96 16.70
N VAL A 16 -26.46 4.13 16.56
CA VAL A 16 -26.71 5.09 17.64
C VAL A 16 -28.20 5.39 17.77
N SER A 17 -28.64 5.63 19.01
CA SER A 17 -29.98 6.12 19.29
C SER A 17 -29.93 7.62 19.58
N VAL A 18 -30.83 8.37 18.95
CA VAL A 18 -30.84 9.84 18.98
C VAL A 18 -32.27 10.36 19.15
N PRO A 19 -32.44 11.60 19.64
CA PRO A 19 -33.76 12.21 19.81
C PRO A 19 -34.35 12.81 18.52
N ASP A 20 -33.53 13.05 17.49
CA ASP A 20 -33.93 13.69 16.22
C ASP A 20 -33.01 13.17 15.10
N VAL A 21 -33.53 12.29 14.24
CA VAL A 21 -32.72 11.66 13.18
C VAL A 21 -32.34 12.66 12.09
N GLU A 22 -33.22 13.60 11.76
CA GLU A 22 -32.99 14.58 10.71
C GLU A 22 -31.84 15.53 11.08
N ALA A 23 -31.85 16.04 12.31
CA ALA A 23 -30.80 16.92 12.82
C ALA A 23 -29.44 16.21 12.90
N VAL A 24 -29.42 14.93 13.27
CA VAL A 24 -28.19 14.12 13.33
C VAL A 24 -27.63 13.88 11.94
N VAL A 25 -28.48 13.49 10.99
CA VAL A 25 -28.06 13.27 9.60
C VAL A 25 -27.44 14.54 9.01
N ASP A 26 -28.07 15.70 9.22
CA ASP A 26 -27.54 16.99 8.74
C ASP A 26 -26.19 17.33 9.38
N TRP A 27 -26.09 17.19 10.70
CA TRP A 27 -24.89 17.52 11.46
C TRP A 27 -23.71 16.62 11.10
N TYR A 28 -23.91 15.30 11.10
CA TYR A 28 -22.86 14.34 10.76
C TYR A 28 -22.42 14.46 9.29
N SER A 29 -23.35 14.78 8.39
CA SER A 29 -23.00 15.04 6.98
C SER A 29 -22.14 16.29 6.84
N THR A 30 -22.49 17.35 7.58
CA THR A 30 -21.81 18.65 7.48
C THR A 30 -20.45 18.67 8.16
N HIS A 31 -20.34 18.07 9.35
CA HIS A 31 -19.15 18.25 10.20
C HIS A 31 -18.20 17.06 10.19
N LEU A 32 -18.70 15.86 9.93
CA LEU A 32 -17.91 14.62 9.87
C LEU A 32 -17.85 14.03 8.45
N GLY A 33 -18.53 14.64 7.48
CA GLY A 33 -18.49 14.22 6.07
C GLY A 33 -19.21 12.89 5.80
N PHE A 34 -20.08 12.43 6.71
CA PHE A 34 -20.84 11.21 6.51
C PHE A 34 -21.88 11.41 5.40
N ARG A 35 -22.30 10.33 4.76
CA ARG A 35 -23.26 10.42 3.64
C ARG A 35 -24.51 9.61 3.92
N LEU A 36 -25.67 10.26 3.91
CA LEU A 36 -26.96 9.56 3.95
C LEU A 36 -27.10 8.60 2.75
N LEU A 37 -27.43 7.35 3.05
CA LEU A 37 -27.75 6.30 2.10
C LEU A 37 -29.26 6.19 1.97
N GLY A 38 -29.78 6.60 0.80
CA GLY A 38 -31.21 6.55 0.52
C GLY A 38 -31.99 7.67 1.23
N LYS A 39 -33.07 7.30 1.91
CA LYS A 39 -33.96 8.23 2.62
C LYS A 39 -34.11 7.78 4.06
N ILE A 40 -34.40 8.73 4.94
CA ILE A 40 -34.82 8.44 6.31
C ILE A 40 -36.14 7.66 6.23
N ALA A 41 -36.15 6.44 6.74
CA ALA A 41 -37.33 5.60 6.81
C ALA A 41 -38.12 5.99 8.05
N HIS A 42 -39.44 6.12 7.93
CA HIS A 42 -40.35 6.31 9.06
C HIS A 42 -41.30 5.12 9.11
N ILE A 43 -41.13 4.27 10.12
CA ILE A 43 -41.78 2.97 10.20
C ILE A 43 -42.72 2.98 11.42
N LYS A 44 -44.00 2.72 11.17
CA LYS A 44 -45.03 2.65 12.21
C LYS A 44 -45.70 1.29 12.19
N ARG A 45 -45.86 0.68 13.37
CA ARG A 45 -46.54 -0.61 13.52
C ARG A 45 -48.01 -0.52 13.13
N SER A 46 -48.62 0.65 13.31
CA SER A 46 -50.00 0.93 12.91
C SER A 46 -50.23 0.90 11.39
N THR A 47 -49.20 1.17 10.58
CA THR A 47 -49.29 1.20 9.12
C THR A 47 -48.68 -0.03 8.47
N ASP A 48 -47.59 -0.56 9.03
CA ASP A 48 -46.92 -1.76 8.55
C ASP A 48 -46.51 -2.65 9.75
N PRO A 49 -47.45 -3.43 10.31
CA PRO A 49 -47.18 -4.27 11.47
C PRO A 49 -46.18 -5.40 11.19
N ASN A 50 -45.91 -5.71 9.92
CA ASN A 50 -45.04 -6.79 9.49
C ASN A 50 -43.64 -6.32 9.07
N ALA A 51 -43.33 -5.02 9.19
CA ALA A 51 -41.99 -4.50 8.91
C ALA A 51 -40.93 -5.26 9.73
N ALA A 52 -39.81 -5.62 9.10
CA ALA A 52 -38.76 -6.46 9.70
C ALA A 52 -38.25 -5.94 11.06
N ILE A 53 -38.21 -4.60 11.24
CA ILE A 53 -37.77 -3.97 12.48
C ILE A 53 -38.61 -4.41 13.70
N PHE A 54 -39.89 -4.69 13.50
CA PHE A 54 -40.80 -5.12 14.56
C PHE A 54 -40.67 -6.60 14.93
N ALA A 55 -39.94 -7.37 14.14
CA ALA A 55 -39.52 -8.73 14.48
C ALA A 55 -38.18 -8.75 15.24
N ILE A 56 -37.36 -7.70 15.09
CA ILE A 56 -36.05 -7.56 15.75
C ILE A 56 -36.22 -7.02 17.18
N TYR A 57 -37.05 -5.98 17.35
CA TYR A 57 -37.24 -5.30 18.63
C TYR A 57 -38.48 -5.80 19.39
N PRO A 58 -38.53 -5.61 20.72
CA PRO A 58 -39.66 -6.04 21.54
C PRO A 58 -41.01 -5.46 21.07
N PRO A 59 -42.14 -6.12 21.40
CA PRO A 59 -43.49 -5.67 21.01
C PRO A 59 -43.85 -4.24 21.45
N SER A 60 -43.14 -3.71 22.45
CA SER A 60 -43.32 -2.33 22.92
C SER A 60 -42.90 -1.27 21.90
N LEU A 61 -42.08 -1.60 20.90
CA LEU A 61 -41.72 -0.67 19.83
C LEU A 61 -42.90 -0.50 18.85
N ASN A 62 -43.43 0.71 18.76
CA ASN A 62 -44.56 1.06 17.90
C ASN A 62 -44.16 2.00 16.75
N GLU A 63 -43.18 2.86 16.94
CA GLU A 63 -42.80 3.87 15.94
C GLU A 63 -41.31 4.20 16.01
N VAL A 64 -40.64 4.21 14.86
CA VAL A 64 -39.21 4.48 14.74
C VAL A 64 -38.89 5.17 13.42
N LYS A 65 -37.94 6.10 13.45
CA LYS A 65 -37.27 6.56 12.24
C LYS A 65 -35.85 6.05 12.19
N LEU A 66 -35.37 5.75 10.99
CA LEU A 66 -34.08 5.15 10.75
C LEU A 66 -33.40 5.79 9.54
N ALA A 67 -32.15 6.22 9.74
CA ALA A 67 -31.25 6.60 8.66
C ALA A 67 -30.05 5.67 8.62
N TYR A 68 -29.60 5.34 7.41
CA TYR A 68 -28.34 4.66 7.17
C TYR A 68 -27.37 5.67 6.58
N MET A 69 -26.20 5.84 7.18
CA MET A 69 -25.16 6.72 6.66
C MET A 69 -23.91 5.90 6.34
N ALA A 70 -23.16 6.28 5.31
CA ALA A 70 -21.81 5.78 5.06
C ALA A 70 -20.79 6.73 5.67
N THR A 71 -19.82 6.17 6.38
CA THR A 71 -18.62 6.90 6.81
C THR A 71 -17.59 6.94 5.68
N GLY A 72 -16.49 7.71 5.87
CA GLY A 72 -15.48 7.92 4.83
C GLY A 72 -14.77 6.64 4.33
N ASN A 73 -14.79 5.55 5.11
CA ASN A 73 -14.23 4.25 4.75
C ASN A 73 -15.30 3.18 4.44
N GLY A 74 -16.57 3.57 4.28
CA GLY A 74 -17.66 2.67 3.91
C GLY A 74 -18.29 1.88 5.06
N VAL A 75 -17.77 1.95 6.28
CA VAL A 75 -18.47 1.39 7.46
C VAL A 75 -19.78 2.16 7.66
N GLY A 76 -20.88 1.44 7.84
CA GLY A 76 -22.20 2.01 8.05
C GLY A 76 -22.35 2.68 9.42
N PHE A 77 -23.16 3.73 9.47
CA PHE A 77 -23.56 4.42 10.68
C PHE A 77 -25.08 4.53 10.69
N GLU A 78 -25.74 3.71 11.50
CA GLU A 78 -27.19 3.66 11.62
C GLU A 78 -27.67 4.62 12.70
N VAL A 79 -28.63 5.47 12.37
CA VAL A 79 -29.17 6.49 13.28
C VAL A 79 -30.64 6.19 13.54
N PHE A 80 -30.96 5.84 14.79
CA PHE A 80 -32.31 5.48 15.23
C PHE A 80 -32.93 6.59 16.09
N GLU A 81 -34.06 7.13 15.63
CA GLU A 81 -34.97 7.90 16.47
C GLU A 81 -36.15 6.99 16.86
N PHE A 82 -36.15 6.52 18.10
CA PHE A 82 -37.30 5.77 18.64
C PHE A 82 -38.41 6.78 19.01
N VAL A 83 -39.48 6.81 18.23
CA VAL A 83 -40.57 7.78 18.42
C VAL A 83 -41.54 7.28 19.50
N ASP A 84 -41.84 5.98 19.49
CA ASP A 84 -42.65 5.30 20.50
C ASP A 84 -42.12 3.87 20.75
N PRO A 85 -41.49 3.58 21.90
CA PRO A 85 -41.30 4.51 23.03
C PRO A 85 -40.20 5.54 22.73
N LYS A 86 -40.29 6.72 23.37
CA LYS A 86 -39.21 7.71 23.29
C LYS A 86 -37.96 7.21 24.01
N PRO A 87 -36.75 7.46 23.47
CA PRO A 87 -35.51 7.09 24.14
C PRO A 87 -35.36 7.85 25.45
N VAL A 88 -34.68 7.22 26.41
CA VAL A 88 -34.22 7.90 27.62
C VAL A 88 -33.12 8.87 27.21
N ALA A 89 -33.15 10.10 27.74
CA ALA A 89 -32.12 11.08 27.47
C ALA A 89 -30.75 10.53 27.89
N ALA A 90 -29.76 10.66 27.00
CA ALA A 90 -28.39 10.27 27.32
C ALA A 90 -27.83 11.16 28.45
N GLU A 91 -27.05 10.56 29.34
CA GLU A 91 -26.21 11.30 30.27
C GLU A 91 -25.17 12.08 29.48
N ARG A 92 -25.00 13.37 29.81
CA ARG A 92 -24.09 14.28 29.07
C ARG A 92 -22.66 14.25 29.59
N GLU A 93 -22.37 13.42 30.57
CA GLU A 93 -21.04 13.21 31.14
C GLU A 93 -20.37 12.00 30.48
N PHE A 94 -19.05 12.08 30.32
CA PHE A 94 -18.27 11.03 29.69
C PHE A 94 -17.87 9.96 30.71
N HIS A 95 -18.61 8.85 30.72
CA HIS A 95 -18.39 7.70 31.61
C HIS A 95 -17.58 6.58 30.95
N TYR A 96 -16.27 6.78 30.81
CA TYR A 96 -15.36 5.80 30.22
C TYR A 96 -15.14 4.55 31.09
N GLU A 97 -15.50 4.62 32.37
CA GLU A 97 -15.43 3.53 33.35
C GLU A 97 -16.56 2.50 33.21
N ARG A 98 -17.58 2.79 32.39
CA ARG A 98 -18.72 1.87 32.17
C ARG A 98 -18.31 0.70 31.28
N ALA A 99 -18.63 -0.52 31.68
CA ALA A 99 -18.46 -1.69 30.82
C ALA A 99 -19.30 -1.59 29.53
N GLY A 100 -18.67 -1.82 28.37
CA GLY A 100 -19.31 -1.79 27.05
C GLY A 100 -18.55 -0.93 26.04
N PHE A 101 -19.21 -0.57 24.93
CA PHE A 101 -18.69 0.43 23.99
C PHE A 101 -18.68 1.82 24.66
N PHE A 102 -17.57 2.53 24.55
CA PHE A 102 -17.38 3.86 25.15
C PHE A 102 -17.24 4.99 24.13
N HIS A 103 -16.76 4.71 22.92
CA HIS A 103 -16.66 5.67 21.82
C HIS A 103 -16.60 4.96 20.47
N VAL A 104 -16.72 5.74 19.40
CA VAL A 104 -16.37 5.37 18.01
C VAL A 104 -15.23 6.25 17.52
N CYS A 105 -14.38 5.75 16.64
CA CYS A 105 -13.23 6.50 16.14
C CYS A 105 -13.42 6.89 14.67
N VAL A 106 -13.07 8.13 14.33
CA VAL A 106 -12.97 8.64 12.96
C VAL A 106 -11.54 9.10 12.67
N THR A 107 -11.12 8.97 11.42
CA THR A 107 -9.85 9.53 10.98
C THR A 107 -10.07 10.89 10.35
N ASP A 108 -9.32 11.88 10.82
CA ASP A 108 -9.27 13.23 10.24
C ASP A 108 -7.81 13.67 10.17
N PRO A 109 -7.30 14.19 9.04
CA PRO A 109 -5.91 14.62 8.92
C PRO A 109 -5.51 15.76 9.88
N ASP A 110 -6.48 16.48 10.43
CA ASP A 110 -6.27 17.52 11.44
C ASP A 110 -7.36 17.47 12.54
N PRO A 111 -7.20 16.59 13.54
CA PRO A 111 -8.16 16.45 14.63
C PRO A 111 -8.40 17.74 15.40
N ASP A 112 -7.41 18.63 15.53
CA ASP A 112 -7.58 19.90 16.24
C ASP A 112 -8.53 20.82 15.45
N ALA A 113 -8.34 20.96 14.14
CA ALA A 113 -9.27 21.71 13.30
C ALA A 113 -10.66 21.07 13.27
N LEU A 114 -10.76 19.73 13.29
CA LEU A 114 -12.03 19.05 13.44
C LEU A 114 -12.69 19.36 14.78
N ALA A 115 -11.93 19.37 15.87
CA ALA A 115 -12.42 19.73 17.19
C ALA A 115 -13.01 21.15 17.20
N ASP A 116 -12.33 22.12 16.60
CA ASP A 116 -12.82 23.50 16.48
C ASP A 116 -14.13 23.57 15.70
N ARG A 117 -14.25 22.80 14.60
CA ARG A 117 -15.51 22.68 13.83
C ARG A 117 -16.62 22.09 14.68
N VAL A 118 -16.37 20.99 15.38
CA VAL A 118 -17.35 20.30 16.22
C VAL A 118 -17.81 21.17 17.38
N VAL A 119 -16.89 21.87 18.05
CA VAL A 119 -17.21 22.83 19.13
C VAL A 119 -18.06 23.97 18.60
N SER A 120 -17.71 24.53 17.44
CA SER A 120 -18.50 25.60 16.79
C SER A 120 -19.91 25.13 16.38
N ALA A 121 -20.08 23.83 16.16
CA ALA A 121 -21.34 23.20 15.78
C ALA A 121 -22.16 22.67 16.97
N GLY A 122 -21.85 23.09 18.21
CA GLY A 122 -22.59 22.72 19.41
C GLY A 122 -22.14 21.42 20.09
N GLY A 123 -21.07 20.79 19.60
CA GLY A 123 -20.37 19.71 20.28
C GLY A 123 -19.37 20.22 21.32
N LYS A 124 -18.51 19.32 21.81
CA LYS A 124 -17.47 19.63 22.80
C LYS A 124 -16.18 18.86 22.51
N LYS A 125 -15.05 19.42 22.88
CA LYS A 125 -13.79 18.68 23.02
C LYS A 125 -13.74 18.05 24.42
N VAL A 126 -13.42 16.76 24.48
CA VAL A 126 -13.29 15.98 25.72
C VAL A 126 -11.81 15.80 26.01
N GLY A 127 -11.35 16.38 27.11
CA GLY A 127 -9.94 16.33 27.51
C GLY A 127 -9.02 17.16 26.58
N GLN A 128 -7.76 16.74 26.49
CA GLN A 128 -6.72 17.40 25.70
C GLN A 128 -6.35 16.55 24.47
N THR A 129 -5.76 17.19 23.47
CA THR A 129 -5.09 16.45 22.38
C THR A 129 -3.85 15.78 22.93
N VAL A 130 -3.69 14.50 22.62
CA VAL A 130 -2.54 13.69 23.06
C VAL A 130 -1.83 13.10 21.86
N ASP A 131 -0.53 12.86 22.03
CA ASP A 131 0.23 11.92 21.20
C ASP A 131 0.17 10.57 21.92
N PRO A 132 -0.49 9.54 21.36
CA PRO A 132 -0.68 8.25 22.02
C PRO A 132 0.61 7.40 22.10
N GLY A 133 1.79 7.97 21.82
CA GLY A 133 3.07 7.26 21.81
C GLY A 133 3.50 6.82 20.40
N ASN A 134 2.74 7.21 19.38
CA ASN A 134 3.04 6.97 17.97
C ASN A 134 3.41 8.30 17.33
N VAL A 135 4.68 8.49 16.98
CA VAL A 135 5.21 9.79 16.55
C VAL A 135 4.40 10.38 15.40
N GLY A 136 3.81 11.55 15.63
CA GLY A 136 3.02 12.26 14.61
C GLY A 136 1.54 11.88 14.56
N VAL A 137 1.09 11.02 15.47
CA VAL A 137 -0.33 10.76 15.68
C VAL A 137 -0.88 11.79 16.67
N LYS A 138 -1.96 12.48 16.30
CA LYS A 138 -2.79 13.20 17.26
C LYS A 138 -4.05 12.38 17.50
N CYS A 139 -4.39 12.23 18.77
CA CYS A 139 -5.63 11.65 19.24
C CYS A 139 -6.33 12.68 20.13
N LEU A 140 -7.63 12.85 19.95
CA LEU A 140 -8.48 13.59 20.87
C LEU A 140 -9.88 13.02 20.87
N TYR A 141 -10.63 13.31 21.92
CA TYR A 141 -12.03 12.91 22.05
C TYR A 141 -12.93 14.12 21.84
N LEU A 142 -14.05 13.89 21.19
CA LEU A 142 -15.12 14.84 20.91
C LEU A 142 -16.43 14.28 21.44
N ALA A 143 -17.32 15.16 21.86
CA ALA A 143 -18.72 14.85 22.07
C ALA A 143 -19.56 15.59 21.03
N ASP A 144 -20.44 14.87 20.34
CA ASP A 144 -21.44 15.50 19.48
C ASP A 144 -22.51 16.24 20.33
N PRO A 145 -23.43 17.02 19.73
CA PRO A 145 -24.48 17.72 20.47
C PRO A 145 -25.42 16.82 21.30
N TRP A 146 -25.47 15.52 21.00
CA TRP A 146 -26.33 14.53 21.66
C TRP A 146 -25.61 13.73 22.74
N GLY A 147 -24.30 13.94 22.91
CA GLY A 147 -23.48 13.28 23.93
C GLY A 147 -22.78 12.01 23.45
N ASN A 148 -22.86 11.65 22.16
CA ASN A 148 -22.09 10.54 21.62
C ASN A 148 -20.61 10.92 21.55
N ILE A 149 -19.76 9.97 21.95
CA ILE A 149 -18.32 10.19 22.02
C ILE A 149 -17.65 9.69 20.75
N VAL A 150 -16.91 10.60 20.10
CA VAL A 150 -16.16 10.36 18.88
C VAL A 150 -14.69 10.63 19.16
N GLU A 151 -13.84 9.61 19.06
CA GLU A 151 -12.40 9.81 18.96
C GLU A 151 -12.05 10.30 17.55
N ALA A 152 -11.17 11.28 17.46
CA ALA A 152 -10.60 11.76 16.20
C ALA A 152 -9.09 11.50 16.20
N LEU A 153 -8.61 10.88 15.13
CA LEU A 153 -7.22 10.44 15.02
C LEU A 153 -6.62 10.88 13.67
N THR A 154 -5.35 11.34 13.64
CA THR A 154 -4.67 11.76 12.38
C THR A 154 -4.38 10.62 11.42
N TYR A 155 -4.65 9.39 11.82
CA TYR A 155 -4.23 8.18 11.13
C TYR A 155 -5.42 7.25 10.92
N LEU A 156 -5.48 6.65 9.73
CA LEU A 156 -6.41 5.58 9.42
C LEU A 156 -5.83 4.31 10.00
N LEU A 157 -6.61 3.62 10.84
CA LEU A 157 -6.48 2.16 10.96
C LEU A 157 -6.97 1.51 9.65
N THR A 158 -6.53 1.99 8.48
CA THR A 158 -6.32 1.05 7.38
C THR A 158 -5.40 0.03 7.99
N SER A 159 -5.84 -1.21 8.11
CA SER A 159 -5.01 -2.31 8.58
C SER A 159 -3.77 -2.32 7.70
N GLY A 160 -2.71 -1.63 8.13
CA GLY A 160 -1.42 -1.75 7.49
C GLY A 160 -1.07 -3.22 7.49
N ALA A 161 -0.28 -3.65 6.52
CA ALA A 161 0.38 -4.92 6.71
C ALA A 161 1.20 -4.81 8.00
N VAL A 162 0.86 -5.59 9.02
CA VAL A 162 1.70 -5.71 10.20
C VAL A 162 2.89 -6.56 9.79
N LEU A 163 4.04 -5.91 9.61
CA LEU A 163 5.28 -6.62 9.33
C LEU A 163 5.61 -7.54 10.51
N ALA A 164 6.45 -8.56 10.30
CA ALA A 164 6.83 -9.48 11.37
C ALA A 164 7.48 -8.79 12.59
N THR A 165 7.95 -7.55 12.43
CA THR A 165 8.46 -6.67 13.50
C THR A 165 7.36 -6.01 14.35
N GLY A 166 6.09 -6.17 14.00
CA GLY A 166 4.96 -5.43 14.58
C GLY A 166 4.77 -4.03 13.99
N THR A 167 5.62 -3.60 13.04
CA THR A 167 5.49 -2.30 12.38
C THR A 167 4.32 -2.30 11.41
N GLU A 168 3.42 -1.33 11.54
CA GLU A 168 2.37 -1.11 10.55
C GLU A 168 2.96 -0.50 9.28
N CYS A 169 2.68 -1.13 8.13
CA CYS A 169 3.08 -0.65 6.82
C CYS A 169 1.86 -0.26 5.97
N PRO A 170 1.79 0.95 5.40
CA PRO A 170 0.69 1.35 4.52
C PRO A 170 0.52 0.38 3.35
N LEU A 171 -0.73 0.04 3.01
CA LEU A 171 -1.02 -0.85 1.88
C LEU A 171 -0.78 -0.19 0.51
N VAL A 172 -0.70 1.15 0.47
CA VAL A 172 -0.40 1.92 -0.75
C VAL A 172 0.83 2.80 -0.51
N GLY A 173 1.85 2.63 -1.35
CA GLY A 173 3.04 3.46 -1.40
C GLY A 173 3.28 4.07 -2.77
N LEU A 174 4.33 4.86 -2.91
CA LEU A 174 4.73 5.49 -4.16
C LEU A 174 6.04 4.89 -4.67
N GLY A 175 6.01 4.26 -5.85
CA GLY A 175 7.21 3.84 -6.56
C GLY A 175 7.92 5.01 -7.25
N THR A 176 9.25 5.02 -7.26
CA THR A 176 10.04 6.19 -7.70
C THR A 176 10.90 5.96 -8.95
N TRP A 177 10.68 4.88 -9.70
CA TRP A 177 11.42 4.64 -10.95
C TRP A 177 11.02 5.66 -12.05
N GLN A 178 11.74 6.79 -12.11
CA GLN A 178 11.61 7.82 -13.14
C GLN A 178 12.83 8.73 -13.21
N GLY A 179 13.36 8.92 -14.42
CA GLY A 179 14.38 9.94 -14.71
C GLY A 179 15.74 9.64 -14.06
N GLN A 180 16.62 10.64 -14.10
CA GLN A 180 17.93 10.62 -13.43
C GLN A 180 18.13 11.95 -12.68
N TYR A 181 18.90 11.94 -11.58
CA TYR A 181 19.18 13.15 -10.81
C TYR A 181 19.69 14.31 -11.71
N GLY A 182 19.15 15.51 -11.51
CA GLY A 182 19.48 16.70 -12.29
C GLY A 182 18.72 16.85 -13.62
N THR A 183 17.77 15.98 -13.92
CA THR A 183 16.89 16.08 -15.11
C THR A 183 15.53 16.70 -14.76
N LEU A 184 14.80 17.21 -15.75
CA LEU A 184 13.41 17.66 -15.58
C LEU A 184 12.51 16.54 -15.03
N ALA A 185 12.75 15.30 -15.47
CA ALA A 185 12.03 14.13 -14.99
C ALA A 185 12.28 13.87 -13.49
N ALA A 186 13.48 14.18 -12.98
CA ALA A 186 13.78 14.12 -11.55
C ALA A 186 13.09 15.25 -10.77
N GLN A 187 12.98 16.47 -11.31
CA GLN A 187 12.22 17.52 -10.65
C GLN A 187 10.74 17.13 -10.53
N GLN A 188 10.14 16.62 -11.63
CA GLN A 188 8.77 16.12 -11.59
C GLN A 188 8.59 14.99 -10.58
N LEU A 189 9.59 14.11 -10.42
CA LEU A 189 9.58 13.07 -9.41
C LEU A 189 9.59 13.65 -7.99
N GLU A 190 10.46 14.63 -7.73
CA GLU A 190 10.51 15.34 -6.43
C GLU A 190 9.15 15.94 -6.09
N ASP A 191 8.56 16.71 -7.02
CA ASP A 191 7.26 17.36 -6.85
C ASP A 191 6.15 16.33 -6.60
N SER A 192 6.21 15.18 -7.29
CA SER A 192 5.26 14.09 -7.13
C SER A 192 5.36 13.41 -5.77
N ILE A 193 6.57 13.22 -5.25
CA ILE A 193 6.79 12.65 -3.91
C ILE A 193 6.29 13.62 -2.84
N ILE A 194 6.60 14.91 -2.96
CA ILE A 194 6.10 15.94 -2.03
C ILE A 194 4.56 15.94 -2.04
N HIS A 195 3.94 15.96 -3.22
CA HIS A 195 2.49 15.92 -3.36
C HIS A 195 1.90 14.66 -2.73
N ALA A 196 2.46 13.49 -2.98
CA ALA A 196 1.99 12.24 -2.40
C ALA A 196 2.02 12.28 -0.86
N LEU A 197 3.13 12.75 -0.28
CA LEU A 197 3.29 12.87 1.17
C LEU A 197 2.26 13.83 1.79
N HIS A 198 1.94 14.94 1.11
CA HIS A 198 0.87 15.86 1.53
C HIS A 198 -0.54 15.27 1.41
N HIS A 199 -0.72 14.23 0.59
CA HIS A 199 -2.00 13.57 0.34
C HIS A 199 -2.10 12.17 0.97
N GLY A 200 -1.39 11.96 2.08
CA GLY A 200 -1.57 10.79 2.95
C GLY A 200 -0.65 9.60 2.65
N TYR A 201 0.19 9.65 1.61
CA TYR A 201 1.19 8.60 1.42
C TYR A 201 2.21 8.61 2.56
N ARG A 202 2.54 7.42 3.07
CA ARG A 202 3.54 7.22 4.11
C ARG A 202 4.51 6.08 3.79
N LEU A 203 4.51 5.59 2.55
CA LEU A 203 5.44 4.59 2.04
C LEU A 203 6.04 5.07 0.72
N ILE A 204 7.37 5.18 0.68
CA ILE A 204 8.13 5.55 -0.53
C ILE A 204 9.08 4.40 -0.87
N ASP A 205 8.93 3.85 -2.07
CA ASP A 205 9.81 2.83 -2.62
C ASP A 205 10.82 3.44 -3.59
N THR A 206 12.11 3.13 -3.38
CA THR A 206 13.19 3.51 -4.29
C THR A 206 14.23 2.39 -4.43
N ALA A 207 15.30 2.64 -5.17
CA ALA A 207 16.42 1.72 -5.31
C ALA A 207 17.66 2.46 -5.80
N GLN A 208 18.84 1.96 -5.46
CA GLN A 208 20.12 2.50 -5.95
C GLN A 208 20.18 2.52 -7.47
N TYR A 209 19.70 1.44 -8.12
CA TYR A 209 19.71 1.32 -9.57
C TYR A 209 18.84 2.37 -10.27
N TYR A 210 17.85 2.95 -9.58
CA TYR A 210 17.00 3.99 -10.17
C TYR A 210 17.77 5.30 -10.35
N GLY A 211 18.86 5.51 -9.61
CA GLY A 211 19.70 6.71 -9.73
C GLY A 211 19.02 8.00 -9.23
N VAL A 212 18.00 7.87 -8.36
CA VAL A 212 17.17 8.97 -7.88
C VAL A 212 17.04 9.05 -6.36
N GLU A 213 17.80 8.26 -5.59
CA GLU A 213 17.79 8.32 -4.12
C GLU A 213 18.02 9.74 -3.58
N LYS A 214 18.90 10.53 -4.21
CA LYS A 214 19.08 11.97 -3.90
C LYS A 214 17.83 12.81 -4.09
N VAL A 215 17.05 12.52 -5.12
CA VAL A 215 15.76 13.19 -5.39
C VAL A 215 14.77 12.84 -4.29
N VAL A 216 14.68 11.54 -3.94
CA VAL A 216 13.77 11.04 -2.91
C VAL A 216 14.09 11.66 -1.54
N GLY A 217 15.36 11.66 -1.17
CA GLY A 217 15.85 12.31 0.04
C GLY A 217 15.49 13.79 0.13
N SER A 218 15.78 14.53 -0.94
CA SER A 218 15.43 15.94 -1.07
C SER A 218 13.92 16.17 -0.95
N ALA A 219 13.10 15.35 -1.62
CA ALA A 219 11.64 15.42 -1.54
C ALA A 219 11.11 15.19 -0.12
N ILE A 220 11.62 14.17 0.58
CA ILE A 220 11.25 13.88 1.97
C ILE A 220 11.52 15.09 2.85
N ARG A 221 12.72 15.66 2.79
CA ARG A 221 13.08 16.85 3.58
C ARG A 221 12.24 18.07 3.22
N LYS A 222 12.05 18.35 1.93
CA LYS A 222 11.24 19.49 1.45
C LYS A 222 9.75 19.36 1.74
N SER A 223 9.24 18.14 1.89
CA SER A 223 7.82 17.91 2.19
C SER A 223 7.41 18.47 3.56
N GLY A 224 8.34 18.56 4.52
CA GLY A 224 8.04 18.93 5.90
C GLY A 224 7.29 17.85 6.70
N VAL A 225 7.00 16.69 6.10
CA VAL A 225 6.38 15.55 6.80
C VAL A 225 7.45 14.90 7.71
N PRO A 226 7.14 14.60 8.99
CA PRO A 226 8.11 14.00 9.91
C PRO A 226 8.71 12.71 9.36
N ARG A 227 10.04 12.61 9.31
CA ARG A 227 10.77 11.41 8.83
C ARG A 227 10.30 10.14 9.51
N SER A 228 9.98 10.21 10.81
CA SER A 228 9.47 9.10 11.62
C SER A 228 8.15 8.52 11.14
N SER A 229 7.35 9.30 10.41
CA SER A 229 6.06 8.88 9.85
C SER A 229 6.14 8.27 8.45
N ILE A 230 7.31 8.35 7.80
CA ILE A 230 7.50 7.87 6.41
C ILE A 230 8.29 6.57 6.45
N ILE A 231 7.76 5.53 5.81
CA ILE A 231 8.51 4.30 5.53
C ILE A 231 9.27 4.50 4.23
N VAL A 232 10.60 4.41 4.30
CA VAL A 232 11.47 4.43 3.13
C VAL A 232 12.00 3.02 2.88
N ILE A 233 11.65 2.48 1.72
CA ILE A 233 12.21 1.23 1.20
C ILE A 233 13.26 1.57 0.15
N THR A 234 14.45 0.98 0.27
CA THR A 234 15.44 0.99 -0.81
C THR A 234 16.12 -0.35 -0.96
N LYS A 235 16.76 -0.55 -2.11
CA LYS A 235 17.31 -1.83 -2.56
C LYS A 235 18.68 -1.63 -3.17
N PHE A 236 19.61 -2.54 -2.87
CA PHE A 236 20.90 -2.58 -3.57
C PHE A 236 20.84 -3.46 -4.82
N TRP A 237 21.57 -3.05 -5.86
CA TRP A 237 21.69 -3.82 -7.10
C TRP A 237 22.67 -4.99 -6.97
N SER A 238 22.59 -5.98 -7.86
CA SER A 238 23.35 -7.24 -7.82
C SER A 238 24.87 -7.13 -7.65
N HIS A 239 25.48 -6.01 -8.07
CA HIS A 239 26.93 -5.80 -7.91
C HIS A 239 27.38 -5.56 -6.45
N TRP A 240 26.43 -5.34 -5.55
CA TRP A 240 26.66 -5.14 -4.12
C TRP A 240 26.52 -6.41 -3.28
N HIS A 241 26.23 -7.58 -3.87
CA HIS A 241 26.09 -8.85 -3.14
C HIS A 241 27.30 -9.18 -2.26
N HIS A 242 28.50 -8.74 -2.65
CA HIS A 242 29.74 -8.92 -1.87
C HIS A 242 29.89 -7.95 -0.68
N ASP A 243 29.19 -6.82 -0.68
CA ASP A 243 29.31 -5.80 0.37
C ASP A 243 27.99 -5.01 0.58
N PRO A 244 26.94 -5.66 1.13
CA PRO A 244 25.69 -4.98 1.47
C PRO A 244 25.85 -3.83 2.46
N ALA A 245 26.90 -3.85 3.30
CA ALA A 245 27.17 -2.80 4.27
C ALA A 245 27.62 -1.49 3.61
N ALA A 246 28.51 -1.57 2.61
CA ALA A 246 28.87 -0.40 1.80
C ALA A 246 27.66 0.11 1.00
N ALA A 247 26.84 -0.81 0.48
CA ALA A 247 25.61 -0.44 -0.22
C ALA A 247 24.64 0.34 0.70
N LEU A 248 24.40 -0.13 1.93
CA LEU A 248 23.55 0.58 2.89
C LEU A 248 24.07 2.00 3.17
N ARG A 249 25.38 2.15 3.40
CA ARG A 249 26.00 3.46 3.64
C ARG A 249 25.86 4.39 2.44
N GLN A 250 26.00 3.86 1.21
CA GLN A 250 25.80 4.64 0.00
C GLN A 250 24.36 5.15 -0.11
N SER A 251 23.36 4.28 0.12
CA SER A 251 21.95 4.69 0.10
C SER A 251 21.62 5.72 1.18
N LEU A 252 22.15 5.58 2.41
CA LEU A 252 21.97 6.58 3.47
C LEU A 252 22.56 7.94 3.09
N ALA A 253 23.75 7.94 2.47
CA ALA A 253 24.41 9.16 2.02
C ALA A 253 23.67 9.83 0.86
N ASP A 254 23.17 9.04 -0.10
CA ASP A 254 22.43 9.57 -1.24
C ASP A 254 21.05 10.07 -0.84
N LEU A 255 20.32 9.32 0.00
CA LEU A 255 19.04 9.77 0.56
C LEU A 255 19.25 10.94 1.54
N ASP A 256 20.39 11.04 2.21
CA ASP A 256 20.66 12.03 3.24
C ASP A 256 19.57 12.01 4.34
N ILE A 257 19.38 10.81 4.91
CA ILE A 257 18.44 10.49 5.99
C ILE A 257 19.12 9.65 7.08
N ASP A 258 18.60 9.70 8.30
CA ASP A 258 19.26 9.08 9.45
C ASP A 258 19.23 7.55 9.47
N TYR A 259 18.18 6.96 8.90
CA TYR A 259 17.95 5.51 8.83
C TYR A 259 17.06 5.16 7.63
N ILE A 260 17.08 3.88 7.23
CA ILE A 260 16.19 3.27 6.23
C ILE A 260 15.22 2.32 6.94
N ASP A 261 13.94 2.31 6.55
CA ASP A 261 12.94 1.46 7.20
C ASP A 261 13.07 0.01 6.74
N ILE A 262 13.19 -0.22 5.43
CA ILE A 262 13.44 -1.56 4.88
C ILE A 262 14.54 -1.48 3.82
N PHE A 263 15.62 -2.24 4.03
CA PHE A 263 16.71 -2.37 3.07
C PHE A 263 16.66 -3.75 2.39
N MET A 264 16.72 -3.77 1.06
CA MET A 264 16.39 -4.96 0.29
C MET A 264 17.48 -5.43 -0.67
N MET A 265 17.55 -6.75 -0.83
CA MET A 265 18.22 -7.35 -1.99
C MET A 265 17.30 -7.24 -3.20
N HIS A 266 17.70 -6.47 -4.22
CA HIS A 266 16.82 -6.17 -5.38
C HIS A 266 16.62 -7.39 -6.30
N TRP A 267 17.68 -8.18 -6.52
CA TRP A 267 17.64 -9.41 -7.30
C TRP A 267 18.50 -10.47 -6.62
N PRO A 268 18.12 -11.77 -6.66
CA PRO A 268 18.88 -12.87 -6.05
C PRO A 268 20.17 -13.23 -6.80
N ASN A 269 20.33 -12.72 -8.02
CA ASN A 269 21.46 -13.04 -8.89
C ASN A 269 22.68 -12.18 -8.57
N LEU A 270 23.85 -12.81 -8.56
CA LEU A 270 25.13 -12.12 -8.45
C LEU A 270 25.49 -11.40 -9.75
N MET A 271 26.12 -10.24 -9.62
CA MET A 271 26.74 -9.52 -10.73
C MET A 271 28.13 -9.04 -10.32
N LEU A 272 29.12 -9.16 -11.20
CA LEU A 272 30.44 -8.60 -10.98
C LEU A 272 30.41 -7.06 -11.06
N LYS A 273 31.43 -6.40 -10.50
CA LYS A 273 31.51 -4.91 -10.49
C LYS A 273 31.53 -4.31 -11.90
N GLU A 274 31.99 -5.06 -12.89
CA GLU A 274 32.02 -4.67 -14.30
C GLU A 274 30.63 -4.74 -14.97
N GLY A 275 29.60 -5.18 -14.24
CA GLY A 275 28.25 -5.33 -14.75
C GLY A 275 27.96 -6.65 -15.45
N VAL A 276 28.81 -7.65 -15.20
CA VAL A 276 28.68 -8.97 -15.80
C VAL A 276 27.82 -9.83 -14.87
N PRO A 277 26.62 -10.27 -15.30
CA PRO A 277 25.82 -11.18 -14.50
C PRO A 277 26.48 -12.55 -14.43
N GLU A 278 26.40 -13.18 -13.25
CA GLU A 278 26.98 -14.49 -13.02
C GLU A 278 25.91 -15.60 -13.13
N PRO A 279 26.29 -16.82 -13.54
CA PRO A 279 25.35 -17.93 -13.67
C PRO A 279 24.81 -18.41 -12.31
N TRP A 280 23.74 -19.20 -12.35
CA TRP A 280 23.24 -19.92 -11.18
C TRP A 280 24.35 -20.73 -10.49
N GLY A 281 24.40 -20.65 -9.17
CA GLY A 281 25.42 -21.31 -8.35
C GLY A 281 26.72 -20.53 -8.13
N ALA A 282 26.85 -19.33 -8.72
CA ALA A 282 27.96 -18.43 -8.43
C ALA A 282 27.97 -17.97 -6.96
N LYS A 283 29.16 -17.58 -6.46
CA LYS A 283 29.39 -17.20 -5.05
C LYS A 283 29.89 -15.76 -4.93
N PRO A 284 29.45 -15.00 -3.90
CA PRO A 284 28.45 -15.35 -2.90
C PRO A 284 27.08 -15.51 -3.57
N ASP A 285 26.29 -16.47 -3.08
CA ASP A 285 24.90 -16.60 -3.51
C ASP A 285 23.98 -15.70 -2.66
N PHE A 286 22.66 -15.78 -2.90
CA PHE A 286 21.69 -14.99 -2.16
C PHE A 286 21.60 -15.35 -0.67
N ILE A 287 21.99 -16.56 -0.26
CA ILE A 287 22.00 -16.98 1.15
C ILE A 287 23.23 -16.40 1.85
N ASP A 288 24.40 -16.48 1.19
CA ASP A 288 25.64 -15.86 1.68
C ASP A 288 25.43 -14.35 1.81
N THR A 289 24.82 -13.73 0.80
CA THR A 289 24.50 -12.29 0.80
C THR A 289 23.51 -11.94 1.91
N TRP A 290 22.46 -12.75 2.11
CA TRP A 290 21.49 -12.53 3.19
C TRP A 290 22.15 -12.60 4.56
N THR A 291 23.07 -13.55 4.77
CA THR A 291 23.83 -13.67 6.02
C THR A 291 24.53 -12.36 6.37
N VAL A 292 25.15 -11.69 5.39
CA VAL A 292 25.80 -10.38 5.58
C VAL A 292 24.76 -9.27 5.78
N MET A 293 23.60 -9.34 5.12
CA MET A 293 22.50 -8.38 5.37
C MET A 293 22.00 -8.46 6.81
N GLU A 294 21.88 -9.67 7.38
CA GLU A 294 21.46 -9.85 8.77
C GLU A 294 22.42 -9.18 9.76
N ASP A 295 23.73 -9.22 9.48
CA ASP A 295 24.74 -8.56 10.31
C ASP A 295 24.59 -7.03 10.32
N LEU A 296 23.95 -6.42 9.30
CA LEU A 296 23.63 -4.98 9.32
C LEU A 296 22.72 -4.60 10.51
N VAL A 297 21.92 -5.56 10.98
CA VAL A 297 21.01 -5.40 12.13
C VAL A 297 21.60 -6.03 13.39
N LEU A 298 22.27 -7.18 13.28
CA LEU A 298 22.71 -7.99 14.41
C LEU A 298 24.12 -7.65 14.91
N ASP A 299 25.03 -7.22 14.05
CA ASP A 299 26.43 -6.97 14.40
C ASP A 299 26.64 -5.48 14.76
N GLU A 300 26.71 -5.21 16.06
CA GLU A 300 26.93 -3.86 16.60
C GLU A 300 28.28 -3.27 16.17
N SER A 301 29.28 -4.10 15.83
CA SER A 301 30.61 -3.63 15.42
C SER A 301 30.59 -2.90 14.08
N LEU A 302 29.57 -3.12 13.25
CA LEU A 302 29.39 -2.42 11.98
C LEU A 302 28.89 -0.97 12.15
N GLY A 303 28.32 -0.65 13.32
CA GLY A 303 27.70 0.66 13.60
C GLY A 303 26.46 0.96 12.75
N LEU A 304 25.77 -0.08 12.25
CA LEU A 304 24.64 0.03 11.31
C LEU A 304 23.29 -0.38 11.89
N LYS A 305 23.24 -0.93 13.11
CA LYS A 305 22.01 -1.42 13.76
C LYS A 305 20.88 -0.39 13.80
N ASP A 306 21.18 0.86 14.13
CA ASP A 306 20.19 1.96 14.17
C ASP A 306 19.98 2.64 12.81
N LYS A 307 20.66 2.16 11.76
CA LYS A 307 20.61 2.71 10.40
C LYS A 307 19.64 1.97 9.49
N VAL A 308 19.19 0.78 9.87
CA VAL A 308 18.21 -0.02 9.14
C VAL A 308 17.25 -0.70 10.11
N ARG A 309 15.94 -0.55 9.90
CA ARG A 309 14.92 -1.13 10.80
C ARG A 309 14.48 -2.54 10.41
N GLY A 310 14.64 -2.90 9.14
CA GLY A 310 14.16 -4.15 8.60
C GLY A 310 14.85 -4.53 7.30
N LEU A 311 14.79 -5.82 6.97
CA LEU A 311 15.40 -6.40 5.78
C LEU A 311 14.33 -7.06 4.91
N GLY A 312 14.50 -7.00 3.60
CA GLY A 312 13.60 -7.64 2.65
C GLY A 312 14.31 -8.15 1.41
N VAL A 313 13.57 -8.87 0.57
CA VAL A 313 14.06 -9.40 -0.70
C VAL A 313 13.15 -8.99 -1.85
N SER A 314 13.63 -9.01 -3.08
CA SER A 314 12.83 -8.74 -4.26
C SER A 314 13.12 -9.74 -5.36
N ASN A 315 12.08 -10.14 -6.09
CA ASN A 315 12.10 -11.12 -7.17
C ASN A 315 12.45 -12.54 -6.69
N PHE A 316 12.05 -12.88 -5.47
CA PHE A 316 12.21 -14.23 -4.92
C PHE A 316 10.95 -15.06 -5.11
N THR A 317 11.09 -16.27 -5.65
CA THR A 317 10.02 -17.28 -5.67
C THR A 317 10.10 -18.19 -4.45
N ARG A 318 9.14 -19.11 -4.31
CA ARG A 318 9.18 -20.16 -3.29
C ARG A 318 10.47 -21.00 -3.37
N LYS A 319 10.94 -21.33 -4.58
CA LYS A 319 12.19 -22.07 -4.81
C LYS A 319 13.41 -21.40 -4.16
N LEU A 320 13.39 -20.07 -4.06
CA LEU A 320 14.47 -19.27 -3.48
C LEU A 320 14.23 -18.97 -1.99
N LEU A 321 12.98 -18.73 -1.60
CA LEU A 321 12.63 -18.42 -0.21
C LEU A 321 12.77 -19.63 0.70
N GLU A 322 12.36 -20.83 0.29
CA GLU A 322 12.47 -22.03 1.14
C GLU A 322 13.89 -22.27 1.67
N PRO A 323 14.93 -22.41 0.82
CA PRO A 323 16.29 -22.61 1.32
C PRO A 323 16.86 -21.39 2.08
N LEU A 324 16.36 -20.17 1.82
CA LEU A 324 16.73 -18.99 2.60
C LEU A 324 16.16 -19.07 4.02
N LEU A 325 14.87 -19.40 4.15
CA LEU A 325 14.16 -19.51 5.43
C LEU A 325 14.72 -20.60 6.34
N GLU A 326 15.26 -21.67 5.76
CA GLU A 326 15.93 -22.74 6.51
C GLU A 326 17.23 -22.29 7.18
N ARG A 327 17.85 -21.20 6.71
CA ARG A 327 19.20 -20.78 7.12
C ARG A 327 19.27 -19.38 7.72
N CYS A 328 18.26 -18.55 7.51
CA CYS A 328 18.24 -17.19 8.01
C CYS A 328 18.09 -17.16 9.55
N ARG A 329 18.79 -16.22 10.18
CA ARG A 329 18.55 -15.77 11.56
C ARG A 329 17.43 -14.74 11.61
N LEU A 330 17.33 -13.88 10.60
CA LEU A 330 16.27 -12.89 10.44
C LEU A 330 15.46 -13.20 9.19
N LYS A 331 14.17 -13.46 9.38
CA LYS A 331 13.26 -13.67 8.27
C LYS A 331 13.10 -12.39 7.45
N PRO A 332 13.09 -12.44 6.11
CA PRO A 332 12.70 -11.28 5.30
C PRO A 332 11.32 -10.77 5.70
N LEU A 333 11.20 -9.47 5.92
CA LEU A 333 9.91 -8.85 6.26
C LEU A 333 8.99 -8.76 5.05
N VAL A 334 9.59 -8.48 3.90
CA VAL A 334 8.89 -8.27 2.64
C VAL A 334 9.53 -9.05 1.50
N ASN A 335 8.71 -9.45 0.55
CA ASN A 335 9.12 -9.90 -0.78
C ASN A 335 8.46 -9.02 -1.84
N GLU A 336 9.25 -8.18 -2.51
CA GLU A 336 8.75 -7.33 -3.60
C GLU A 336 8.84 -8.07 -4.94
N VAL A 337 7.70 -8.33 -5.58
CA VAL A 337 7.62 -9.15 -6.82
C VAL A 337 6.76 -8.50 -7.88
N GLU A 338 7.01 -8.89 -9.14
CA GLU A 338 6.19 -8.47 -10.27
C GLU A 338 4.79 -9.04 -10.06
N LEU A 339 3.79 -8.17 -9.92
CA LEU A 339 2.44 -8.65 -9.66
C LEU A 339 1.39 -7.72 -10.26
N HIS A 340 0.55 -8.30 -11.10
CA HIS A 340 -0.63 -7.67 -11.68
C HIS A 340 -1.59 -8.76 -12.16
N ALA A 341 -2.79 -8.41 -12.61
CA ALA A 341 -3.82 -9.41 -12.95
C ALA A 341 -3.38 -10.45 -14.02
N MET A 342 -2.52 -10.06 -14.97
CA MET A 342 -1.94 -10.98 -15.98
C MET A 342 -0.70 -11.78 -15.51
N ASN A 343 -0.21 -11.52 -14.28
CA ASN A 343 0.84 -12.26 -13.57
C ASN A 343 0.49 -12.29 -12.07
N PRO A 344 -0.58 -13.00 -11.68
CA PRO A 344 -1.25 -12.77 -10.41
C PRO A 344 -0.55 -13.34 -9.20
N ASN A 345 0.44 -14.23 -9.38
CA ASN A 345 1.16 -14.90 -8.30
C ASN A 345 0.21 -15.57 -7.28
N LEU A 346 -0.78 -16.34 -7.79
CA LEU A 346 -1.84 -16.91 -6.95
C LEU A 346 -1.33 -17.95 -5.95
N LYS A 347 -0.15 -18.54 -6.20
CA LYS A 347 0.48 -19.50 -5.28
C LYS A 347 1.50 -18.83 -4.37
N LEU A 348 2.32 -17.92 -4.90
CA LEU A 348 3.40 -17.29 -4.15
C LEU A 348 2.88 -16.36 -3.04
N VAL A 349 1.82 -15.58 -3.30
CA VAL A 349 1.31 -14.61 -2.33
C VAL A 349 0.78 -15.28 -1.06
N PRO A 350 -0.17 -16.24 -1.12
CA PRO A 350 -0.65 -16.90 0.09
C PRO A 350 0.47 -17.63 0.83
N TRP A 351 1.43 -18.23 0.11
CA TRP A 351 2.57 -18.90 0.72
C TRP A 351 3.46 -17.92 1.49
N CYS A 352 3.78 -16.75 0.92
CA CYS A 352 4.55 -15.72 1.61
C CYS A 352 3.82 -15.26 2.88
N GLN A 353 2.51 -14.95 2.77
CA GLN A 353 1.69 -14.49 3.88
C GLN A 353 1.59 -15.53 5.01
N GLN A 354 1.38 -16.82 4.68
CA GLN A 354 1.37 -17.92 5.66
C GLN A 354 2.71 -18.08 6.37
N ASN A 355 3.81 -17.78 5.68
CA ASN A 355 5.15 -17.75 6.26
C ASN A 355 5.48 -16.39 6.88
N GLY A 356 4.52 -15.47 7.04
CA GLY A 356 4.67 -14.15 7.65
C GLY A 356 5.63 -13.22 6.90
N ILE A 357 5.73 -13.35 5.58
CA ILE A 357 6.44 -12.45 4.67
C ILE A 357 5.39 -11.63 3.93
N GLN A 358 5.44 -10.31 4.06
CA GLN A 358 4.49 -9.44 3.38
C GLN A 358 4.89 -9.28 1.90
N VAL A 359 3.93 -9.36 0.99
CA VAL A 359 4.20 -9.14 -0.44
C VAL A 359 4.01 -7.66 -0.80
N ILE A 360 4.97 -7.12 -1.54
CA ILE A 360 4.89 -5.82 -2.21
C ILE A 360 4.80 -6.08 -3.73
N SER A 361 3.83 -5.46 -4.38
CA SER A 361 3.64 -5.53 -5.83
C SER A 361 4.33 -4.35 -6.49
N TRP A 362 5.32 -4.64 -7.35
CA TRP A 362 5.84 -3.66 -8.31
C TRP A 362 5.15 -3.80 -9.67
N SER A 363 5.13 -2.70 -10.44
CA SER A 363 4.42 -2.57 -11.72
C SER A 363 2.91 -2.82 -11.63
N ILE A 364 2.22 -2.09 -10.74
CA ILE A 364 0.75 -2.11 -10.65
C ILE A 364 0.13 -0.70 -10.73
N PRO A 365 -0.88 -0.47 -11.61
CA PRO A 365 -1.12 -1.26 -12.82
C PRO A 365 0.18 -1.29 -13.65
N TYR A 366 0.49 -2.40 -14.34
CA TYR A 366 1.73 -2.41 -15.10
C TYR A 366 1.67 -1.29 -16.12
N THR A 367 2.63 -0.40 -16.11
CA THR A 367 2.78 0.62 -17.15
C THR A 367 4.16 0.38 -17.71
N VAL A 368 4.23 -0.15 -18.92
CA VAL A 368 5.51 -0.29 -19.62
C VAL A 368 6.00 1.14 -19.88
N THR A 369 6.87 1.63 -19.02
CA THR A 369 7.58 2.88 -19.30
C THR A 369 8.72 2.50 -20.22
N PHE A 370 8.48 2.50 -21.53
CA PHE A 370 9.52 2.21 -22.51
C PHE A 370 10.54 3.37 -22.46
N VAL A 371 11.67 3.15 -21.81
CA VAL A 371 12.86 3.98 -22.02
C VAL A 371 13.49 3.46 -23.32
N PRO A 372 13.56 4.26 -24.40
CA PRO A 372 14.15 3.79 -25.65
C PRO A 372 15.57 3.28 -25.42
N SER A 373 15.97 2.22 -26.12
CA SER A 373 17.28 1.57 -25.98
C SER A 373 18.47 2.51 -26.19
N SER A 374 18.27 3.65 -26.86
CA SER A 374 19.27 4.72 -27.01
C SER A 374 19.49 5.56 -25.74
N ALA A 375 18.54 5.54 -24.81
CA ALA A 375 18.59 6.24 -23.52
C ALA A 375 19.01 5.32 -22.36
N ILE A 376 18.98 4.00 -22.57
CA ILE A 376 19.57 3.02 -21.65
C ILE A 376 21.02 2.81 -22.07
N LEU A 377 21.94 3.55 -21.44
CA LEU A 377 23.36 3.19 -21.49
C LEU A 377 23.48 1.74 -21.03
N SER A 378 24.17 0.89 -21.81
CA SER A 378 24.53 -0.45 -21.32
C SER A 378 25.19 -0.32 -19.94
N HIS A 379 25.01 -1.30 -19.06
CA HIS A 379 25.56 -1.27 -17.70
C HIS A 379 27.06 -0.87 -17.68
N ARG A 380 27.81 -1.38 -18.66
CA ARG A 380 29.21 -1.04 -18.94
C ARG A 380 29.44 0.43 -19.28
N GLN A 381 28.53 1.09 -20.00
CA GLN A 381 28.63 2.50 -20.35
C GLN A 381 28.20 3.44 -19.21
N MET A 382 27.27 3.00 -18.35
CA MET A 382 26.82 3.76 -17.18
C MET A 382 27.94 3.85 -16.12
N MET A 383 28.69 2.76 -15.92
CA MET A 383 29.84 2.71 -15.02
C MET A 383 31.08 3.47 -15.55
N MET A 384 31.17 3.76 -16.85
CA MET A 384 32.41 4.20 -17.52
C MET A 384 32.47 5.68 -17.97
N LYS A 385 31.41 6.51 -17.88
CA LYS A 385 31.43 7.88 -18.46
C LYS A 385 31.04 9.04 -17.51
N LYS A 386 32.03 9.90 -17.20
CA LYS A 386 31.87 11.33 -16.84
C LYS A 386 31.72 12.22 -18.11
N LYS A 387 30.71 12.02 -18.96
CA LYS A 387 30.47 12.94 -20.09
C LYS A 387 29.09 13.60 -19.99
N LYS A 388 29.07 14.94 -20.15
CA LYS A 388 27.86 15.76 -20.26
C LYS A 388 26.89 15.12 -21.25
N ILE A 389 25.69 14.82 -20.79
CA ILE A 389 24.58 14.27 -21.56
C ILE A 389 23.79 15.44 -22.14
N ASP A 390 23.50 15.41 -23.45
CA ASP A 390 22.65 16.39 -24.12
C ASP A 390 21.20 16.31 -23.59
N GLN A 391 20.61 17.48 -23.37
CA GLN A 391 19.43 17.72 -22.53
C GLN A 391 18.06 17.28 -23.11
N GLU A 392 17.98 16.60 -24.25
CA GLU A 392 16.73 16.57 -25.04
C GLU A 392 15.98 15.24 -25.18
N THR A 393 16.26 14.17 -24.40
CA THR A 393 15.52 12.90 -24.65
C THR A 393 15.18 12.07 -23.42
N PHE A 394 14.47 12.65 -22.46
CA PHE A 394 13.73 11.87 -21.45
C PHE A 394 12.30 12.43 -21.29
N HIS A 395 11.38 11.95 -22.13
CA HIS A 395 9.96 12.14 -21.86
C HIS A 395 9.50 11.07 -20.86
N SER A 396 9.09 11.50 -19.67
CA SER A 396 8.28 10.69 -18.76
C SER A 396 6.96 10.44 -19.47
N THR A 397 6.65 9.20 -19.82
CA THR A 397 5.44 8.88 -20.56
C THR A 397 4.60 7.84 -19.83
N LEU A 398 3.99 8.29 -18.73
CA LEU A 398 2.63 7.84 -18.47
C LEU A 398 1.74 8.42 -19.58
N GLY A 399 1.66 7.71 -20.70
CA GLY A 399 0.79 8.03 -21.83
C GLY A 399 1.40 8.07 -23.23
N SER A 400 2.64 7.62 -23.49
CA SER A 400 3.10 7.53 -24.89
C SER A 400 2.78 6.17 -25.50
N GLU A 401 1.81 6.17 -26.40
CA GLU A 401 1.57 5.15 -27.43
C GLU A 401 2.80 4.99 -28.34
N ARG A 402 3.83 4.26 -27.92
CA ARG A 402 5.01 4.01 -28.78
C ARG A 402 5.46 2.56 -28.92
N THR A 403 4.68 1.62 -28.42
CA THR A 403 4.65 0.24 -28.94
C THR A 403 3.22 -0.04 -29.41
N ASN A 404 3.05 -0.74 -30.52
CA ASN A 404 1.74 -1.13 -31.06
C ASN A 404 0.98 -2.12 -30.15
N GLU A 405 1.47 -2.42 -28.94
CA GLU A 405 0.81 -3.25 -27.96
C GLU A 405 0.21 -2.37 -26.86
N ARG A 406 -1.09 -2.11 -26.98
CA ARG A 406 -1.86 -1.43 -25.93
C ARG A 406 -1.76 -2.24 -24.64
N ASN A 407 -1.50 -1.54 -23.54
CA ASN A 407 -1.58 -2.12 -22.20
C ASN A 407 -2.94 -2.79 -22.01
N GLN A 408 -2.94 -4.12 -22.01
CA GLN A 408 -4.18 -4.88 -22.05
C GLN A 408 -4.98 -4.71 -20.76
N ILE A 409 -4.32 -4.53 -19.61
CA ILE A 409 -5.04 -4.22 -18.37
C ILE A 409 -5.80 -2.91 -18.51
N LEU A 410 -5.18 -1.85 -19.02
CA LEU A 410 -5.83 -0.53 -19.14
C LEU A 410 -6.95 -0.49 -20.17
N THR A 411 -6.97 -1.38 -21.16
CA THR A 411 -7.93 -1.32 -22.28
C THR A 411 -8.93 -2.47 -22.35
N HIS A 412 -8.67 -3.60 -21.69
CA HIS A 412 -9.51 -4.78 -21.84
C HIS A 412 -10.87 -4.62 -21.13
N PRO A 413 -12.00 -5.04 -21.75
CA PRO A 413 -13.34 -4.89 -21.20
C PRO A 413 -13.53 -5.41 -19.77
N LEU A 414 -12.79 -6.47 -19.40
CA LEU A 414 -12.76 -6.98 -18.02
C LEU A 414 -12.51 -5.87 -17.01
N PHE A 415 -11.46 -5.05 -17.23
CA PHE A 415 -11.08 -4.02 -16.27
C PHE A 415 -11.87 -2.74 -16.46
N THR A 416 -12.12 -2.33 -17.71
CA THR A 416 -12.82 -1.07 -17.98
C THR A 416 -14.28 -1.11 -17.55
N ASN A 417 -14.96 -2.26 -17.67
CA ASN A 417 -16.33 -2.43 -17.19
C ASN A 417 -16.41 -2.36 -15.65
N ILE A 418 -15.45 -2.98 -14.94
CA ILE A 418 -15.36 -2.89 -13.48
C ILE A 418 -15.08 -1.45 -13.05
N ALA A 419 -14.13 -0.78 -13.70
CA ALA A 419 -13.80 0.61 -13.42
C ALA A 419 -15.01 1.54 -13.61
N ALA A 420 -15.78 1.35 -14.69
CA ALA A 420 -17.01 2.10 -14.94
C ALA A 420 -18.07 1.85 -13.86
N LYS A 421 -18.29 0.58 -13.45
CA LYS A 421 -19.23 0.23 -12.38
C LYS A 421 -18.89 0.90 -11.06
N HIS A 422 -17.60 0.99 -10.73
CA HIS A 422 -17.10 1.64 -9.51
C HIS A 422 -16.82 3.13 -9.65
N SER A 423 -17.11 3.74 -10.81
CA SER A 423 -16.83 5.15 -11.10
C SER A 423 -15.38 5.57 -10.80
N CYS A 424 -14.42 4.68 -11.08
CA CYS A 424 -12.99 4.89 -10.80
C CYS A 424 -12.14 4.59 -12.05
N SER A 425 -10.81 4.74 -11.92
CA SER A 425 -9.89 4.39 -13.00
C SER A 425 -9.54 2.89 -12.99
N VAL A 426 -9.12 2.34 -14.13
CA VAL A 426 -8.59 0.97 -14.19
C VAL A 426 -7.37 0.78 -13.28
N GLY A 427 -6.58 1.84 -13.07
CA GLY A 427 -5.48 1.82 -12.10
C GLY A 427 -5.99 1.55 -10.69
N VAL A 428 -7.03 2.27 -10.26
CA VAL A 428 -7.68 2.06 -8.95
C VAL A 428 -8.25 0.66 -8.83
N VAL A 429 -8.88 0.10 -9.87
CA VAL A 429 -9.35 -1.30 -9.88
C VAL A 429 -8.18 -2.28 -9.66
N SER A 430 -7.06 -2.08 -10.37
CA SER A 430 -5.89 -2.95 -10.25
C SER A 430 -5.27 -2.88 -8.84
N LEU A 431 -5.14 -1.68 -8.29
CA LEU A 431 -4.63 -1.46 -6.94
C LEU A 431 -5.56 -2.08 -5.90
N SER A 432 -6.87 -1.86 -6.02
CA SER A 432 -7.87 -2.40 -5.11
C SER A 432 -7.86 -3.93 -5.08
N TRP A 433 -7.74 -4.56 -6.26
CA TRP A 433 -7.63 -6.01 -6.37
C TRP A 433 -6.42 -6.58 -5.63
N ALA A 434 -5.23 -5.97 -5.76
CA ALA A 434 -4.05 -6.42 -5.04
C ALA A 434 -4.18 -6.17 -3.53
N VAL A 435 -4.68 -4.99 -3.15
CA VAL A 435 -4.86 -4.63 -1.74
C VAL A 435 -5.87 -5.54 -1.03
N GLN A 436 -6.99 -5.90 -1.67
CA GLN A 436 -7.97 -6.85 -1.13
C GLN A 436 -7.40 -8.28 -0.99
N ARG A 437 -6.28 -8.59 -1.64
CA ARG A 437 -5.51 -9.83 -1.43
C ARG A 437 -4.45 -9.71 -0.32
N GLY A 438 -4.42 -8.59 0.40
CA GLY A 438 -3.43 -8.32 1.44
C GLY A 438 -2.04 -8.05 0.88
N ILE A 439 -1.94 -7.45 -0.31
CA ILE A 439 -0.67 -7.10 -0.96
C ILE A 439 -0.46 -5.59 -0.84
N ILE A 440 0.76 -5.16 -0.50
CA ILE A 440 1.14 -3.75 -0.55
C ILE A 440 1.38 -3.38 -2.02
N VAL A 441 0.87 -2.24 -2.47
CA VAL A 441 1.05 -1.76 -3.84
C VAL A 441 1.87 -0.48 -3.86
N ILE A 442 2.81 -0.36 -4.79
CA ILE A 442 3.68 0.82 -4.96
C ILE A 442 3.55 1.43 -6.37
N PRO A 443 2.35 1.90 -6.78
CA PRO A 443 2.18 2.53 -8.07
C PRO A 443 3.12 3.71 -8.24
N LYS A 444 3.74 3.82 -9.40
CA LYS A 444 4.52 4.99 -9.78
C LYS A 444 3.63 5.97 -10.57
N SER A 445 3.63 7.25 -10.21
CA SER A 445 2.96 8.29 -10.98
C SER A 445 3.67 9.63 -10.87
N SER A 446 3.73 10.37 -11.98
CA SER A 446 4.09 11.80 -12.02
C SER A 446 2.89 12.73 -12.24
N SER A 447 1.68 12.17 -12.28
CA SER A 447 0.44 12.95 -12.35
C SER A 447 -0.14 13.08 -10.95
N LEU A 448 -0.29 14.33 -10.51
CA LEU A 448 -0.84 14.70 -9.20
C LEU A 448 -2.24 14.09 -9.01
N LYS A 449 -3.12 14.26 -10.00
CA LYS A 449 -4.46 13.65 -9.98
C LYS A 449 -4.42 12.13 -9.80
N ARG A 450 -3.54 11.42 -10.52
CA ARG A 450 -3.43 9.96 -10.36
C ARG A 450 -2.89 9.58 -8.98
N ILE A 451 -1.98 10.36 -8.41
CA ILE A 451 -1.49 10.13 -7.04
C ILE A 451 -2.67 10.22 -6.05
N GLU A 452 -3.50 11.27 -6.16
CA GLU A 452 -4.69 11.42 -5.33
C GLU A 452 -5.75 10.33 -5.55
N ASP A 453 -5.91 9.86 -6.79
CA ASP A 453 -6.88 8.80 -7.10
C ASP A 453 -6.38 7.42 -6.62
N ASN A 454 -5.07 7.14 -6.70
CA ASN A 454 -4.50 5.82 -6.42
C ASN A 454 -4.62 5.38 -4.94
N ILE A 455 -4.79 6.32 -4.01
CA ILE A 455 -5.03 6.01 -2.60
C ILE A 455 -6.52 5.83 -2.27
N LYS A 456 -7.42 6.20 -3.19
CA LYS A 456 -8.88 6.07 -3.06
C LYS A 456 -9.35 4.74 -3.63
N LEU A 457 -9.01 3.65 -2.93
CA LEU A 457 -9.36 2.29 -3.33
C LEU A 457 -10.88 2.06 -3.27
N VAL A 458 -11.35 1.09 -4.05
CA VAL A 458 -12.76 0.66 -4.09
C VAL A 458 -12.87 -0.79 -3.63
N GLU A 459 -14.00 -1.17 -3.06
CA GLU A 459 -14.24 -2.57 -2.71
C GLU A 459 -14.76 -3.32 -3.95
N LEU A 460 -14.00 -4.30 -4.43
CA LEU A 460 -14.42 -5.18 -5.52
C LEU A 460 -15.23 -6.34 -4.95
N SER A 461 -16.29 -6.73 -5.67
CA SER A 461 -17.13 -7.87 -5.28
C SER A 461 -16.40 -9.20 -5.46
N GLU A 462 -16.87 -10.27 -4.81
CA GLU A 462 -16.28 -11.63 -4.96
C GLU A 462 -16.18 -12.05 -6.44
N GLU A 463 -17.24 -11.84 -7.22
CA GLU A 463 -17.26 -12.13 -8.66
C GLU A 463 -16.19 -11.33 -9.45
N GLU A 464 -15.94 -10.08 -9.07
CA GLU A 464 -14.93 -9.24 -9.72
C GLU A 464 -13.53 -9.72 -9.37
N MET A 465 -13.30 -10.04 -8.09
CA MET A 465 -12.06 -10.62 -7.61
C MET A 465 -11.74 -11.95 -8.31
N GLU A 466 -12.73 -12.83 -8.46
CA GLU A 466 -12.58 -14.11 -9.18
C GLU A 466 -12.20 -13.90 -10.64
N LYS A 467 -12.88 -12.99 -11.35
CA LYS A 467 -12.56 -12.67 -12.75
C LYS A 467 -11.17 -12.08 -12.91
N LEU A 468 -10.76 -11.18 -12.01
CA LEU A 468 -9.44 -10.56 -12.03
C LEU A 468 -8.32 -11.56 -11.67
N ASN A 469 -8.57 -12.48 -10.74
CA ASN A 469 -7.65 -13.60 -10.44
C ASN A 469 -7.48 -14.52 -11.66
N ALA A 470 -8.50 -14.67 -12.50
CA ALA A 470 -8.47 -15.44 -13.72
C ALA A 470 -7.95 -14.66 -14.95
N ALA A 471 -7.51 -13.41 -14.80
CA ALA A 471 -7.16 -12.56 -15.94
C ALA A 471 -6.01 -13.12 -16.79
N GLU A 472 -5.05 -13.85 -16.19
CA GLU A 472 -4.01 -14.54 -16.97
C GLU A 472 -4.57 -15.54 -18.01
N LYS A 473 -5.74 -16.15 -17.74
CA LYS A 473 -6.44 -17.08 -18.64
C LYS A 473 -7.42 -16.36 -19.56
N LEU A 474 -8.06 -15.30 -19.06
CA LEU A 474 -9.12 -14.57 -19.78
C LEU A 474 -8.56 -13.52 -20.76
N VAL A 475 -7.43 -12.91 -20.42
CA VAL A 475 -6.81 -11.81 -21.17
C VAL A 475 -5.51 -12.28 -21.83
N GLY A 476 -4.71 -13.03 -21.07
CA GLY A 476 -3.44 -13.59 -21.52
C GLY A 476 -2.37 -13.43 -20.44
N ARG A 477 -1.44 -14.38 -20.39
CA ARG A 477 -0.26 -14.28 -19.54
C ARG A 477 0.71 -13.23 -20.09
N MET A 478 1.25 -12.42 -19.19
CA MET A 478 2.31 -11.46 -19.52
C MET A 478 3.22 -11.33 -18.32
N ARG A 479 4.52 -11.54 -18.52
CA ARG A 479 5.55 -11.22 -17.52
C ARG A 479 6.30 -10.01 -18.03
N LEU A 480 6.26 -8.90 -17.30
CA LEU A 480 6.98 -7.69 -17.71
C LEU A 480 8.47 -7.91 -17.75
N SER A 481 9.00 -8.70 -16.82
CA SER A 481 10.42 -9.04 -16.75
C SER A 481 10.95 -9.61 -18.08
N ASP A 482 10.13 -10.36 -18.82
CA ASP A 482 10.48 -10.89 -20.14
C ASP A 482 10.65 -9.79 -21.22
N THR A 483 10.10 -8.59 -20.98
CA THR A 483 10.07 -7.47 -21.92
C THR A 483 11.08 -6.35 -21.60
N ILE A 484 11.70 -6.36 -20.40
CA ILE A 484 12.60 -5.30 -19.93
C ILE A 484 14.00 -5.52 -20.51
N PRO A 485 14.47 -4.76 -21.52
CA PRO A 485 15.74 -5.07 -22.19
C PRO A 485 16.96 -4.94 -21.26
N GLY A 486 16.87 -4.09 -20.22
CA GLY A 486 17.96 -3.82 -19.29
C GLY A 486 18.34 -4.99 -18.37
N ILE A 487 17.49 -6.02 -18.26
CA ILE A 487 17.76 -7.22 -17.44
C ILE A 487 17.95 -8.48 -18.28
N GLN A 488 17.67 -8.41 -19.58
CA GLN A 488 17.91 -9.52 -20.52
C GLN A 488 19.40 -9.63 -20.83
N TYR A 489 19.95 -10.84 -20.77
CA TYR A 489 21.37 -11.10 -20.98
C TYR A 489 21.59 -12.42 -21.72
N LYS A 490 22.47 -12.40 -22.73
CA LYS A 490 22.91 -13.60 -23.45
C LYS A 490 24.24 -14.07 -22.88
N MET A 491 24.23 -15.25 -22.29
CA MET A 491 25.43 -15.88 -21.71
C MET A 491 26.44 -16.27 -22.80
N PRO A 492 27.73 -16.42 -22.49
CA PRO A 492 28.75 -16.82 -23.46
C PRO A 492 28.49 -18.18 -24.15
N ASP A 493 27.73 -19.05 -23.50
CA ASP A 493 27.29 -20.35 -24.03
C ASP A 493 26.03 -20.25 -24.93
N GLY A 494 25.54 -19.03 -25.17
CA GLY A 494 24.41 -18.73 -26.07
C GLY A 494 23.04 -18.69 -25.40
N ARG A 495 22.93 -19.09 -24.13
CA ARG A 495 21.65 -19.10 -23.39
C ARG A 495 21.12 -17.69 -23.15
N ASP A 496 19.81 -17.51 -23.35
CA ASP A 496 19.09 -16.30 -22.97
C ASP A 496 18.70 -16.37 -21.49
N THR A 497 19.00 -15.32 -20.75
CA THR A 497 18.87 -15.26 -19.28
C THR A 497 18.33 -13.91 -18.82
N ILE A 498 17.76 -13.87 -17.61
CA ILE A 498 17.51 -12.65 -16.86
C ILE A 498 18.65 -12.53 -15.83
N LEU A 499 19.51 -11.54 -16.01
CA LEU A 499 20.65 -11.29 -15.12
C LEU A 499 21.48 -12.56 -14.82
N GLY A 500 21.77 -13.35 -15.86
CA GLY A 500 22.63 -14.54 -15.77
C GLY A 500 21.91 -15.82 -15.36
N TRP A 501 20.64 -15.75 -14.94
CA TRP A 501 19.85 -16.93 -14.60
C TRP A 501 18.73 -17.18 -15.61
N THR A 502 18.39 -18.45 -15.80
CA THR A 502 17.21 -18.85 -16.57
C THR A 502 15.93 -18.69 -15.75
N LYS A 503 14.78 -18.76 -16.40
CA LYS A 503 13.48 -18.73 -15.72
C LYS A 503 13.25 -19.93 -14.79
N VAL A 504 13.88 -21.07 -15.12
CA VAL A 504 13.92 -22.27 -14.29
C VAL A 504 14.73 -22.03 -13.03
N ASP A 505 15.89 -21.38 -13.13
CA ASP A 505 16.72 -21.01 -11.98
C ASP A 505 15.94 -20.14 -10.98
N PHE A 506 15.21 -19.13 -11.49
CA PHE A 506 14.29 -18.32 -10.68
C PHE A 506 13.12 -19.12 -10.10
N GLY A 507 12.73 -20.24 -10.70
CA GLY A 507 11.49 -20.95 -10.37
C GLY A 507 10.23 -20.23 -10.88
N TRP A 508 10.36 -19.44 -11.94
CA TRP A 508 9.22 -18.86 -12.65
C TRP A 508 8.56 -19.87 -13.59
N GLU A 509 9.38 -20.75 -14.16
CA GLU A 509 8.96 -21.83 -15.06
C GLU A 509 9.59 -23.16 -14.60
N ASP A 510 8.95 -24.29 -14.92
CA ASP A 510 9.60 -25.61 -14.84
C ASP A 510 10.44 -25.89 -16.10
N GLU A 511 11.05 -27.08 -16.15
CA GLU A 511 11.91 -27.51 -17.27
C GLU A 511 11.13 -27.62 -18.59
N GLU A 512 9.81 -27.80 -18.51
CA GLU A 512 8.88 -27.85 -19.64
C GLU A 512 8.42 -26.45 -20.10
N GLY A 513 8.74 -25.40 -19.34
CA GLY A 513 8.35 -24.01 -19.64
C GLY A 513 6.98 -23.60 -19.09
N GLU A 514 6.35 -24.43 -18.24
CA GLU A 514 5.09 -24.11 -17.60
C GLU A 514 5.29 -23.15 -16.43
N TRP A 515 4.41 -22.16 -16.30
CA TRP A 515 4.52 -21.13 -15.27
C TRP A 515 4.18 -21.67 -13.87
N LEU A 516 5.06 -21.40 -12.90
CA LEU A 516 4.96 -21.94 -11.54
C LEU A 516 4.32 -20.98 -10.51
N CYS A 517 4.35 -19.67 -10.77
CA CYS A 517 4.01 -18.60 -9.82
C CYS A 517 2.53 -18.17 -9.81
#